data_AF-A0A4Y9XYM7-F1
#
_entry.id   AF-A0A4Y9XYM7-F1
#
_cell.length_a   1.000
_cell.length_b   1.000
_cell.length_c   1.000
_cell.angle_alpha   90.00
_cell.angle_beta   90.00
_cell.angle_gamma   90.00
#
_symmetry.space_group_name_H-M   'P 1'
#
loop_
_entity.id
_entity.type
_entity.pdbx_description
1 polymer ?
#
loop_
_entity_poly.entity_id
_entity_poly.type
_entity_poly.pdbx_seq_one_letter_code
_entity_poly.pdbx_strand_id
1 'polypeptide(L)'
;MSELCTLSQYGSRYSSASNAPQAIVNHKDVEGLNTYVLSLRELRCSLIRHGTCQGQRAMHEVHITSSSGFHTTLIQSIFQLAPSPSCSWHIFLRLPSQLFVDPYELRHYQEFYTFNITGHSNLESPAFASAVHDSALVLHVTSDGRFRSVLHVQVPLHVRYGQPSYRPYKEPGTISVPIPAPTVFQACTQLDNRLGSATDTIHEVLRFFPTLLNHLSSPPILFANDTQQQPVHDIIIPVGNSMIAVTSEVCTMGLLFVVFVYLVHVAFNMTDTVPLRSQSTRNKIE
;
A
#
# COMPACT_ATOMS: atom_id res chain seq x y z
N MET A 1 0.94 -16.39 70.64
CA MET A 1 0.84 -15.01 70.12
C MET A 1 1.05 -15.07 68.61
N SER A 2 0.14 -15.44 67.71
CA SER A 2 -1.32 -15.68 67.73
C SER A 2 -2.26 -14.47 67.77
N GLU A 3 -2.45 -13.86 66.59
CA GLU A 3 -3.72 -13.34 66.05
C GLU A 3 -3.76 -13.85 64.57
N LEU A 4 -4.78 -14.53 64.01
CA LEU A 4 -6.24 -14.26 63.90
C LEU A 4 -6.50 -12.99 63.06
N CYS A 5 -7.45 -12.86 62.12
CA CYS A 5 -8.46 -13.73 61.46
C CYS A 5 -8.89 -12.99 60.14
N THR A 6 -9.59 -13.52 59.12
CA THR A 6 -10.26 -14.81 58.80
C THR A 6 -10.42 -14.92 57.26
N LEU A 7 -10.85 -16.06 56.71
CA LEU A 7 -11.39 -16.15 55.33
C LEU A 7 -12.71 -16.95 55.32
N SER A 8 -13.81 -16.29 54.96
CA SER A 8 -15.14 -16.89 54.91
C SER A 8 -15.33 -17.74 53.64
N GLN A 9 -15.78 -18.98 53.80
CA GLN A 9 -16.30 -19.79 52.70
C GLN A 9 -17.77 -19.44 52.47
N TYR A 10 -18.12 -19.09 51.24
CA TYR A 10 -19.50 -19.20 50.77
C TYR A 10 -19.52 -20.01 49.48
N GLY A 11 -19.90 -21.28 49.60
CA GLY A 11 -20.13 -22.13 48.44
C GLY A 11 -21.54 -21.93 47.91
N SER A 12 -21.69 -21.86 46.60
CA SER A 12 -22.98 -22.15 45.96
C SER A 12 -22.77 -22.81 44.61
N ARG A 13 -23.34 -24.00 44.45
CA ARG A 13 -23.48 -24.67 43.15
C ARG A 13 -24.60 -23.99 42.39
N TYR A 14 -24.47 -23.77 41.09
CA TYR A 14 -25.62 -23.84 40.19
C TYR A 14 -25.22 -24.31 38.79
N SER A 15 -26.20 -24.90 38.10
CA SER A 15 -26.03 -25.81 36.97
C SER A 15 -25.68 -25.16 35.64
N SER A 16 -25.21 -26.00 34.72
CA SER A 16 -25.31 -25.81 33.28
C SER A 16 -26.74 -25.51 32.83
N ALA A 17 -26.91 -24.49 32.00
CA ALA A 17 -28.03 -24.37 31.08
C ALA A 17 -27.57 -23.62 29.82
N SER A 18 -28.01 -24.09 28.66
CA SER A 18 -27.87 -23.36 27.39
C SER A 18 -28.77 -22.12 27.37
N ASN A 19 -28.36 -21.07 26.65
CA ASN A 19 -29.11 -20.52 25.52
C ASN A 19 -28.42 -19.25 24.99
N ALA A 20 -28.39 -19.09 23.67
CA ALA A 20 -28.08 -17.82 23.02
C ALA A 20 -29.28 -16.87 23.11
N PRO A 21 -29.05 -15.59 22.82
CA PRO A 21 -29.81 -15.00 21.72
C PRO A 21 -28.91 -14.30 20.70
N GLN A 22 -29.23 -14.47 19.42
CA GLN A 22 -28.72 -13.63 18.34
C GLN A 22 -29.44 -12.27 18.39
N ALA A 23 -28.68 -11.17 18.32
CA ALA A 23 -29.23 -9.84 18.09
C ALA A 23 -29.04 -9.45 16.62
N ILE A 24 -30.11 -9.47 15.84
CA ILE A 24 -30.14 -8.94 14.48
C ILE A 24 -30.55 -7.46 14.58
N VAL A 25 -29.65 -6.55 14.24
CA VAL A 25 -29.98 -5.13 14.06
C VAL A 25 -30.06 -4.85 12.56
N ASN A 26 -31.28 -4.67 12.05
CA ASN A 26 -31.48 -4.15 10.71
C ASN A 26 -31.21 -2.64 10.72
N HIS A 27 -30.19 -2.20 9.98
CA HIS A 27 -30.08 -0.81 9.56
C HIS A 27 -30.09 -0.76 8.03
N LYS A 28 -31.06 -0.05 7.47
CA LYS A 28 -31.10 0.30 6.05
C LYS A 28 -30.36 1.62 5.81
N ASP A 29 -29.94 1.77 4.56
CA ASP A 29 -29.66 3.03 3.84
C ASP A 29 -28.49 3.92 4.34
N VAL A 30 -27.25 3.51 4.03
CA VAL A 30 -26.16 4.42 3.56
C VAL A 30 -25.34 3.66 2.50
N GLU A 31 -24.94 4.34 1.43
CA GLU A 31 -24.20 3.74 0.31
C GLU A 31 -22.72 3.44 0.63
N GLY A 32 -22.24 2.27 0.21
CA GLY A 32 -20.93 2.20 -0.47
C GLY A 32 -19.63 1.99 0.33
N LEU A 33 -19.65 1.70 1.65
CA LEU A 33 -18.43 1.22 2.35
C LEU A 33 -18.49 -0.29 2.65
N ASN A 34 -17.63 -1.07 2.01
CA ASN A 34 -17.38 -2.47 2.35
C ASN A 34 -16.51 -2.58 3.63
N THR A 35 -17.14 -2.31 4.78
CA THR A 35 -16.49 -2.43 6.10
C THR A 35 -16.58 -3.87 6.61
N TYR A 36 -15.55 -4.67 6.42
CA TYR A 36 -15.46 -6.02 6.97
C TYR A 36 -15.03 -6.00 8.44
N VAL A 37 -15.99 -5.90 9.35
CA VAL A 37 -15.74 -6.04 10.80
C VAL A 37 -15.44 -7.51 11.12
N LEU A 38 -14.16 -7.85 11.28
CA LEU A 38 -13.76 -9.19 11.72
C LEU A 38 -14.11 -9.43 13.19
N SER A 39 -14.58 -10.65 13.48
CA SER A 39 -15.20 -11.02 14.75
C SER A 39 -14.27 -10.92 15.95
N LEU A 40 -14.62 -10.06 16.91
CA LEU A 40 -14.02 -10.01 18.25
C LEU A 40 -14.24 -11.35 18.98
N ARG A 41 -13.22 -12.21 18.99
CA ARG A 41 -13.12 -13.30 19.98
C ARG A 41 -12.38 -12.79 21.21
N GLU A 42 -13.10 -12.68 22.33
CA GLU A 42 -12.48 -12.47 23.65
C GLU A 42 -11.47 -13.59 23.95
N LEU A 43 -10.17 -13.30 23.82
CA LEU A 43 -9.12 -14.15 24.38
C LEU A 43 -9.02 -13.86 25.88
N ARG A 44 -9.86 -14.53 26.67
CA ARG A 44 -9.71 -14.58 28.12
C ARG A 44 -8.38 -15.24 28.48
N CYS A 45 -7.41 -14.45 28.96
CA CYS A 45 -6.25 -15.00 29.66
C CYS A 45 -6.73 -15.75 30.91
N SER A 46 -6.74 -17.09 30.84
CA SER A 46 -6.97 -17.94 32.00
C SER A 46 -5.82 -17.73 33.00
N LEU A 47 -6.15 -17.19 34.17
CA LEU A 47 -5.20 -16.76 35.18
C LEU A 47 -4.73 -17.98 36.00
N ILE A 48 -3.84 -18.77 35.41
CA ILE A 48 -3.17 -19.88 36.12
C ILE A 48 -2.28 -19.27 37.21
N ARG A 49 -2.56 -19.62 38.47
CA ARG A 49 -1.71 -19.25 39.60
C ARG A 49 -0.30 -19.85 39.40
N HIS A 50 0.72 -19.00 39.52
CA HIS A 50 2.15 -19.31 39.33
C HIS A 50 2.56 -19.66 37.88
N GLY A 51 3.06 -18.66 37.16
CA GLY A 51 3.66 -18.82 35.83
C GLY A 51 3.37 -17.62 34.93
N THR A 52 4.40 -16.90 34.53
CA THR A 52 4.35 -15.73 33.64
C THR A 52 3.47 -15.94 32.40
N CYS A 53 2.58 -14.99 32.08
CA CYS A 53 1.93 -14.93 30.77
C CYS A 53 2.99 -14.68 29.67
N GLN A 54 3.44 -15.75 29.04
CA GLN A 54 4.53 -15.75 28.09
C GLN A 54 3.98 -15.65 26.66
N GLY A 55 4.29 -14.54 25.97
CA GLY A 55 3.95 -14.35 24.55
C GLY A 55 2.70 -13.52 24.26
N GLN A 56 2.68 -12.24 24.64
CA GLN A 56 1.80 -11.27 23.96
C GLN A 56 2.32 -11.07 22.53
N ARG A 57 1.57 -11.58 21.53
CA ARG A 57 1.77 -11.22 20.12
C ARG A 57 1.24 -9.80 19.89
N ALA A 58 1.87 -9.03 19.02
CA ALA A 58 1.20 -7.85 18.46
C ALA A 58 -0.01 -8.32 17.65
N MET A 59 -1.18 -7.75 17.92
CA MET A 59 -2.21 -7.70 16.90
C MET A 59 -1.91 -6.48 16.02
N HIS A 60 -2.05 -6.61 14.72
CA HIS A 60 -1.91 -5.51 13.78
C HIS A 60 -2.97 -5.63 12.69
N GLU A 61 -3.40 -4.49 12.17
CA GLU A 61 -4.45 -4.37 11.16
C GLU A 61 -3.95 -3.49 10.03
N VAL A 62 -4.14 -3.95 8.80
CA VAL A 62 -3.74 -3.25 7.57
C VAL A 62 -5.01 -2.78 6.90
N HIS A 63 -5.07 -1.50 6.56
CA HIS A 63 -6.14 -0.93 5.77
C HIS A 63 -5.54 -0.11 4.62
N ILE A 64 -6.21 -0.09 3.47
CA ILE A 64 -5.79 0.69 2.31
C ILE A 64 -6.93 1.62 1.92
N THR A 65 -6.68 2.92 2.06
CA THR A 65 -7.61 3.95 1.61
C THR A 65 -7.41 4.19 0.11
N SER A 66 -8.14 3.44 -0.71
CA SER A 66 -8.23 3.71 -2.15
C SER A 66 -9.24 4.84 -2.38
N SER A 67 -8.75 6.06 -2.53
CA SER A 67 -9.48 7.11 -3.24
C SER A 67 -9.27 6.88 -4.74
N SER A 68 -10.31 7.10 -5.56
CA SER A 68 -10.24 6.87 -7.00
C SER A 68 -9.17 7.77 -7.66
N GLY A 69 -8.00 7.21 -7.99
CA GLY A 69 -6.87 7.97 -8.50
C GLY A 69 -5.55 7.20 -8.49
N PHE A 70 -4.45 7.93 -8.66
CA PHE A 70 -3.08 7.39 -8.63
C PHE A 70 -2.40 7.53 -7.26
N HIS A 71 -3.12 7.99 -6.24
CA HIS A 71 -2.64 8.14 -4.85
C HIS A 71 -3.53 7.28 -3.94
N THR A 72 -2.91 6.49 -3.07
CA THR A 72 -3.61 5.65 -2.09
C THR A 72 -2.77 5.58 -0.82
N THR A 73 -3.39 5.56 0.36
CA THR A 73 -2.62 5.50 1.62
C THR A 73 -2.82 4.16 2.29
N LEU A 74 -1.70 3.46 2.55
CA LEU A 74 -1.66 2.29 3.42
C LEU A 74 -1.60 2.75 4.87
N ILE A 75 -2.55 2.26 5.68
CA ILE A 75 -2.67 2.54 7.10
C ILE A 75 -2.38 1.24 7.84
N GLN A 76 -1.32 1.24 8.63
CA GLN A 76 -0.94 0.13 9.52
C GLN A 76 -1.27 0.53 10.96
N SER A 77 -2.25 -0.15 11.55
CA SER A 77 -2.53 -0.09 12.98
C SER A 77 -1.77 -1.20 13.70
N ILE A 78 -1.09 -0.90 14.80
CA ILE A 78 -0.37 -1.86 15.65
C ILE A 78 -0.91 -1.74 17.08
N PHE A 79 -1.50 -2.82 17.58
CA PHE A 79 -2.12 -2.93 18.89
C PHE A 79 -1.18 -3.73 19.82
N GLN A 80 -0.21 -3.05 20.44
CA GLN A 80 0.63 -3.64 21.49
C GLN A 80 1.10 -2.58 22.49
N LEU A 81 1.51 -3.04 23.68
CA LEU A 81 2.36 -2.26 24.59
C LEU A 81 3.59 -1.71 23.85
N ALA A 82 4.08 -0.57 24.33
CA ALA A 82 5.35 0.03 23.89
C ALA A 82 6.47 -1.03 23.87
N PRO A 83 7.42 -0.96 22.91
CA PRO A 83 8.52 -1.90 22.85
C PRO A 83 9.39 -1.77 24.11
N SER A 84 10.12 -2.83 24.47
CA SER A 84 11.10 -2.77 25.56
C SER A 84 12.08 -1.61 25.32
N PRO A 85 12.64 -0.95 26.36
CA PRO A 85 13.51 0.22 26.19
C PRO A 85 14.76 -0.01 25.33
N SER A 86 15.16 -1.26 25.13
CA SER A 86 16.26 -1.72 24.27
C SER A 86 15.82 -2.06 22.84
N CYS A 87 14.55 -1.91 22.50
CA CYS A 87 13.93 -2.36 21.26
C CYS A 87 13.19 -1.22 20.54
N SER A 88 13.17 -1.30 19.21
CA SER A 88 12.49 -0.36 18.32
C SER A 88 11.50 -1.10 17.42
N TRP A 89 10.40 -0.44 17.05
CA TRP A 89 9.43 -0.98 16.09
C TRP A 89 9.85 -0.68 14.67
N HIS A 90 9.76 -1.68 13.81
CA HIS A 90 10.02 -1.57 12.38
C HIS A 90 8.88 -2.19 11.57
N ILE A 91 8.65 -1.64 10.39
CA ILE A 91 7.68 -2.13 9.43
C ILE A 91 8.41 -2.28 8.09
N PHE A 92 8.43 -3.49 7.55
CA PHE A 92 8.91 -3.77 6.20
C PHE A 92 7.72 -3.93 5.24
N LEU A 93 7.80 -3.29 4.08
CA LEU A 93 6.81 -3.35 3.02
C LEU A 93 7.51 -3.64 1.68
N ARG A 94 7.21 -4.79 1.07
CA ARG A 94 7.53 -5.04 -0.35
C ARG A 94 6.48 -4.36 -1.21
N LEU A 95 6.93 -3.56 -2.17
CA LEU A 95 6.10 -2.83 -3.11
C LEU A 95 6.21 -3.48 -4.51
N PRO A 96 5.10 -3.95 -5.10
CA PRO A 96 5.11 -4.47 -6.46
C PRO A 96 5.41 -3.35 -7.46
N SER A 97 5.96 -3.68 -8.62
CA SER A 97 6.36 -2.70 -9.65
C SER A 97 5.32 -1.63 -10.01
N GLN A 98 4.01 -1.88 -9.86
CA GLN A 98 2.96 -0.90 -10.14
C GLN A 98 2.79 0.17 -9.06
N LEU A 99 3.48 0.05 -7.92
CA LEU A 99 3.40 0.97 -6.79
C LEU A 99 4.79 1.47 -6.43
N PHE A 100 4.85 2.70 -5.93
CA PHE A 100 6.06 3.29 -5.36
C PHE A 100 5.70 4.24 -4.21
N VAL A 101 6.72 4.66 -3.47
CA VAL A 101 6.62 5.69 -2.43
C VAL A 101 7.43 6.90 -2.85
N ASP A 102 6.91 8.11 -2.63
CA ASP A 102 7.68 9.33 -2.84
C ASP A 102 8.52 9.65 -1.59
N PRO A 103 9.87 9.64 -1.68
CA PRO A 103 10.73 10.02 -0.56
C PRO A 103 10.54 11.46 -0.08
N TYR A 104 10.01 12.36 -0.90
CA TYR A 104 9.72 13.74 -0.49
C TYR A 104 8.46 13.79 0.37
N GLU A 105 7.40 13.09 -0.02
CA GLU A 105 6.17 12.99 0.77
C GLU A 105 6.43 12.27 2.12
N LEU A 106 7.20 11.18 2.13
CA LEU A 106 7.56 10.47 3.38
C LEU A 106 8.31 11.36 4.39
N ARG A 107 9.04 12.39 3.96
CA ARG A 107 9.71 13.33 4.90
C ARG A 107 8.73 14.15 5.73
N HIS A 108 7.49 14.34 5.27
CA HIS A 108 6.46 14.98 6.09
C HIS A 108 6.03 14.13 7.29
N TYR A 109 6.35 12.84 7.30
CA TYR A 109 6.05 11.90 8.39
C TYR A 109 7.24 11.65 9.33
N GLN A 110 8.32 12.45 9.24
CA GLN A 110 9.54 12.27 10.03
C GLN A 110 9.34 12.32 11.57
N GLU A 111 8.23 12.88 12.04
CA GLU A 111 7.84 12.88 13.45
C GLU A 111 7.37 11.50 13.94
N PHE A 112 6.84 10.67 13.03
CA PHE A 112 6.26 9.35 13.30
C PHE A 112 7.19 8.19 12.92
N TYR A 113 8.05 8.37 11.92
CA TYR A 113 9.03 7.37 11.52
C TYR A 113 10.19 7.95 10.72
N THR A 114 11.32 7.25 10.79
CA THR A 114 12.41 7.36 9.79
C THR A 114 12.28 6.23 8.78
N PHE A 115 12.79 6.40 7.56
CA PHE A 115 12.59 5.42 6.48
C PHE A 115 13.86 5.16 5.66
N ASN A 116 13.95 3.94 5.13
CA ASN A 116 14.91 3.53 4.11
C ASN A 116 14.16 2.88 2.93
N ILE A 117 14.53 3.23 1.70
CA ILE A 117 13.91 2.70 0.47
C ILE A 117 14.99 2.02 -0.38
N THR A 118 14.66 0.90 -1.02
CA THR A 118 15.48 0.24 -2.04
C THR A 118 14.63 -0.13 -3.27
N GLY A 119 15.28 -0.29 -4.43
CA GLY A 119 14.61 -0.56 -5.70
C GLY A 119 14.42 0.70 -6.56
N HIS A 120 13.46 0.65 -7.50
CA HIS A 120 13.31 1.68 -8.53
C HIS A 120 12.36 2.82 -8.11
N SER A 121 12.90 4.04 -7.98
CA SER A 121 12.20 5.23 -7.50
C SER A 121 11.93 6.33 -8.53
N ASN A 122 12.28 6.13 -9.81
CA ASN A 122 12.00 7.12 -10.86
C ASN A 122 10.48 7.26 -11.05
N LEU A 123 9.88 8.39 -10.66
CA LEU A 123 8.42 8.57 -10.66
C LEU A 123 7.80 8.45 -12.07
N GLU A 124 8.55 8.86 -13.11
CA GLU A 124 8.06 8.93 -14.50
C GLU A 124 8.10 7.59 -15.25
N SER A 125 8.77 6.56 -14.70
CA SER A 125 8.92 5.26 -15.38
C SER A 125 7.60 4.46 -15.28
N PRO A 126 6.99 4.02 -16.41
CA PRO A 126 5.82 3.17 -16.35
C PRO A 126 6.17 1.77 -15.84
N ALA A 127 5.19 1.09 -15.23
CA ALA A 127 5.43 -0.20 -14.54
C ALA A 127 6.05 -1.27 -15.46
N PHE A 128 5.69 -1.25 -16.75
CA PHE A 128 6.15 -2.22 -17.75
C PHE A 128 7.54 -1.91 -18.34
N ALA A 129 8.11 -0.73 -18.11
CA ALA A 129 9.46 -0.38 -18.58
C ALA A 129 10.57 -0.75 -17.56
N SER A 130 10.18 -1.11 -16.33
CA SER A 130 11.13 -1.42 -15.26
C SER A 130 11.51 -2.90 -15.28
N ALA A 131 12.77 -3.20 -15.62
CA ALA A 131 13.34 -4.55 -15.57
C ALA A 131 13.55 -5.09 -14.13
N VAL A 132 13.39 -4.22 -13.11
CA VAL A 132 13.41 -4.59 -11.69
C VAL A 132 11.97 -4.54 -11.19
N HIS A 133 11.46 -5.69 -10.73
CA HIS A 133 10.02 -5.86 -10.46
C HIS A 133 9.57 -5.49 -9.05
N ASP A 134 10.49 -5.40 -8.09
CA ASP A 134 10.18 -5.11 -6.69
C ASP A 134 10.97 -3.88 -6.20
N SER A 135 10.30 -3.05 -5.41
CA SER A 135 10.95 -2.11 -4.49
C SER A 135 10.56 -2.46 -3.05
N ALA A 136 11.29 -1.91 -2.08
CA ALA A 136 10.99 -2.16 -0.68
C ALA A 136 11.21 -0.92 0.18
N LEU A 137 10.44 -0.85 1.26
CA LEU A 137 10.47 0.20 2.27
C LEU A 137 10.66 -0.45 3.63
N VAL A 138 11.61 0.05 4.42
CA VAL A 138 11.67 -0.19 5.86
C VAL A 138 11.42 1.12 6.58
N LEU A 139 10.45 1.10 7.48
CA LEU A 139 10.17 2.17 8.43
C LEU A 139 10.73 1.79 9.79
N HIS A 140 11.36 2.75 10.46
CA HIS A 140 11.74 2.69 11.87
C HIS A 140 10.88 3.70 12.62
N VAL A 141 9.93 3.20 13.41
CA VAL A 141 8.87 4.01 14.02
C VAL A 141 9.39 4.71 15.27
N THR A 142 9.21 6.03 15.34
CA THR A 142 9.60 6.84 16.50
C THR A 142 8.59 6.69 17.62
N SER A 143 9.04 6.10 18.73
CA SER A 143 8.28 6.05 19.97
C SER A 143 8.46 7.37 20.75
N ASP A 144 7.59 8.35 20.51
CA ASP A 144 7.59 9.63 21.27
C ASP A 144 7.09 9.50 22.73
N GLY A 145 6.84 8.26 23.19
CA GLY A 145 6.32 7.95 24.52
C GLY A 145 4.80 8.11 24.66
N ARG A 146 4.08 8.57 23.63
CA ARG A 146 2.62 8.75 23.66
C ARG A 146 1.82 7.57 23.08
N PHE A 147 2.33 6.34 23.20
CA PHE A 147 1.59 5.13 22.81
C PHE A 147 0.31 4.95 23.66
N ARG A 148 -0.82 5.45 23.16
CA ARG A 148 -2.15 5.31 23.76
C ARG A 148 -2.79 3.95 23.39
N SER A 149 -2.06 2.87 23.66
CA SER A 149 -2.34 1.45 23.30
C SER A 149 -2.43 1.07 21.81
N VAL A 150 -2.56 2.03 20.89
CA VAL A 150 -2.51 1.80 19.44
C VAL A 150 -1.54 2.77 18.77
N LEU A 151 -0.76 2.25 17.84
CA LEU A 151 0.12 2.98 16.94
C LEU A 151 -0.51 2.96 15.54
N HIS A 152 -0.67 4.12 14.91
CA HIS A 152 -1.07 4.22 13.51
C HIS A 152 0.09 4.77 12.67
N VAL A 153 0.51 4.01 11.66
CA VAL A 153 1.51 4.41 10.68
C VAL A 153 0.83 4.56 9.33
N GLN A 154 1.00 5.71 8.68
CA GLN A 154 0.49 5.98 7.34
C GLN A 154 1.62 6.01 6.34
N VAL A 155 1.44 5.33 5.22
CA VAL A 155 2.39 5.26 4.11
C VAL A 155 1.66 5.69 2.83
N PRO A 156 1.92 6.89 2.29
CA PRO A 156 1.39 7.28 0.99
C PRO A 156 2.04 6.42 -0.11
N LEU A 157 1.21 5.79 -0.93
CA LEU A 157 1.58 4.97 -2.07
C LEU A 157 1.09 5.63 -3.35
N HIS A 158 1.96 5.65 -4.35
CA HIS A 158 1.66 6.17 -5.68
C HIS A 158 1.59 5.02 -6.69
N VAL A 159 0.65 5.12 -7.60
CA VAL A 159 0.44 4.16 -8.69
C VAL A 159 1.25 4.60 -9.91
N ARG A 160 1.96 3.65 -10.53
CA ARG A 160 2.60 3.84 -11.84
C ARG A 160 1.62 3.61 -12.97
N TYR A 161 1.90 4.23 -14.12
CA TYR A 161 1.23 3.88 -15.38
C TYR A 161 1.41 2.39 -15.70
N GLY A 162 0.31 1.63 -15.59
CA GLY A 162 0.23 0.24 -16.01
C GLY A 162 0.12 0.08 -17.52
N GLN A 163 0.35 -1.13 -18.02
CA GLN A 163 0.12 -1.45 -19.42
C GLN A 163 -1.39 -1.38 -19.73
N PRO A 164 -1.81 -0.77 -20.86
CA PRO A 164 -3.21 -0.77 -21.27
C PRO A 164 -3.78 -2.19 -21.36
N SER A 165 -4.95 -2.42 -20.76
CA SER A 165 -5.61 -3.72 -20.79
C SER A 165 -6.58 -3.82 -21.98
N TYR A 166 -6.69 -5.01 -22.54
CA TYR A 166 -7.68 -5.30 -23.57
C TYR A 166 -9.04 -5.52 -22.90
N ARG A 167 -9.99 -4.60 -23.16
CA ARG A 167 -11.36 -4.67 -22.66
C ARG A 167 -12.35 -4.36 -23.78
N PRO A 168 -13.60 -4.88 -23.71
CA PRO A 168 -14.68 -4.48 -24.61
C PRO A 168 -14.80 -2.96 -24.77
N TYR A 169 -15.23 -2.53 -25.96
CA TYR A 169 -15.48 -1.12 -26.23
C TYR A 169 -16.60 -0.61 -25.31
N LYS A 170 -16.29 0.44 -24.51
CA LYS A 170 -17.05 1.03 -23.37
C LYS A 170 -16.70 0.52 -21.97
N GLU A 171 -15.90 -0.52 -21.80
CA GLU A 171 -15.38 -0.88 -20.47
C GLU A 171 -14.08 -0.11 -20.14
N PRO A 172 -13.92 0.40 -18.91
CA PRO A 172 -12.66 1.01 -18.49
C PRO A 172 -11.56 -0.04 -18.41
N GLY A 173 -10.34 0.34 -18.80
CA GLY A 173 -9.17 -0.49 -18.56
C GLY A 173 -8.87 -0.53 -17.06
N THR A 174 -8.79 -1.73 -16.49
CA THR A 174 -8.37 -1.93 -15.09
C THR A 174 -7.50 -3.17 -14.96
N ILE A 175 -6.57 -3.14 -14.00
CA ILE A 175 -5.78 -4.28 -13.54
C ILE A 175 -5.93 -4.42 -12.02
N SER A 176 -5.88 -5.64 -11.51
CA SER A 176 -5.79 -5.91 -10.07
C SER A 176 -4.32 -6.09 -9.71
N VAL A 177 -3.82 -5.40 -8.69
CA VAL A 177 -2.44 -5.52 -8.21
C VAL A 177 -2.43 -6.02 -6.77
N PRO A 178 -1.88 -7.22 -6.51
CA PRO A 178 -1.76 -7.76 -5.17
C PRO A 178 -0.69 -7.03 -4.36
N ILE A 179 -1.04 -6.52 -3.17
CA ILE A 179 -0.09 -5.96 -2.22
C ILE A 179 0.19 -6.98 -1.11
N PRO A 180 1.48 -7.37 -0.91
CA PRO A 180 1.89 -8.17 0.24
C PRO A 180 1.59 -7.45 1.56
N ALA A 181 1.13 -8.19 2.58
CA ALA A 181 0.94 -7.63 3.91
C ALA A 181 2.28 -7.09 4.46
N PRO A 182 2.31 -5.90 5.10
CA PRO A 182 3.51 -5.40 5.76
C PRO A 182 3.98 -6.36 6.86
N THR A 183 5.28 -6.57 6.97
CA THR A 183 5.89 -7.34 8.05
C THR A 183 6.25 -6.40 9.19
N VAL A 184 5.55 -6.53 10.32
CA VAL A 184 5.83 -5.77 11.55
C VAL A 184 6.78 -6.56 12.45
N PHE A 185 7.92 -5.97 12.82
CA PHE A 185 8.92 -6.61 13.66
C PHE A 185 9.55 -5.65 14.68
N GLN A 186 10.05 -6.18 15.79
CA GLN A 186 10.90 -5.42 16.71
C GLN A 186 12.37 -5.73 16.46
N ALA A 187 13.25 -4.73 16.54
CA ALA A 187 14.70 -4.89 16.53
C ALA A 187 15.29 -4.41 17.86
N CYS A 188 16.04 -5.28 18.54
CA CYS A 188 16.59 -5.00 19.88
C CYS A 188 18.12 -4.92 19.88
N THR A 189 18.68 -3.97 20.65
CA THR A 189 20.13 -3.73 20.79
C THR A 189 20.81 -4.59 21.85
N GLN A 190 20.04 -5.32 22.66
CA GLN A 190 20.54 -6.23 23.68
C GLN A 190 19.92 -7.62 23.53
N LEU A 191 20.67 -8.64 23.96
CA LEU A 191 20.26 -10.03 23.96
C LEU A 191 19.23 -10.27 25.09
N ASP A 192 17.99 -9.84 24.88
CA ASP A 192 16.88 -10.31 25.71
C ASP A 192 16.77 -11.84 25.51
N ASN A 193 16.71 -12.62 26.60
CA ASN A 193 16.82 -14.10 26.59
C ASN A 193 15.63 -14.83 25.92
N ARG A 194 14.83 -14.09 25.15
CA ARG A 194 13.67 -14.57 24.39
C ARG A 194 14.15 -15.02 23.02
N LEU A 195 14.30 -16.33 22.86
CA LEU A 195 14.67 -16.98 21.61
C LEU A 195 13.56 -16.77 20.55
N GLY A 196 13.64 -15.68 19.80
CA GLY A 196 12.74 -15.36 18.69
C GLY A 196 13.12 -16.16 17.44
N SER A 197 12.20 -16.97 16.93
CA SER A 197 12.37 -17.72 15.68
C SER A 197 11.39 -17.22 14.63
N ALA A 198 11.92 -16.54 13.61
CA ALA A 198 11.19 -16.10 12.41
C ALA A 198 12.18 -15.89 11.25
N THR A 199 12.85 -16.97 10.83
CA THR A 199 13.97 -16.93 9.89
C THR A 199 13.62 -16.31 8.52
N ASP A 200 12.41 -16.58 8.03
CA ASP A 200 12.09 -16.39 6.61
C ASP A 200 11.74 -14.93 6.31
N THR A 201 10.96 -14.28 7.18
CA THR A 201 10.67 -12.84 7.10
C THR A 201 11.92 -12.00 7.31
N ILE A 202 12.82 -12.40 8.22
CA ILE A 202 14.12 -11.76 8.40
C ILE A 202 14.95 -11.85 7.13
N HIS A 203 15.03 -13.03 6.51
CA HIS A 203 15.83 -13.23 5.29
C HIS A 203 15.33 -12.34 4.13
N GLU A 204 14.02 -12.13 4.03
CA GLU A 204 13.44 -11.19 3.08
C GLU A 204 13.86 -9.72 3.33
N VAL A 205 13.78 -9.23 4.57
CA VAL A 205 14.22 -7.87 4.93
C VAL A 205 15.70 -7.67 4.57
N LEU A 206 16.55 -8.65 4.92
CA LEU A 206 18.00 -8.59 4.68
C LEU A 206 18.38 -8.67 3.20
N ARG A 207 17.57 -9.33 2.38
CA ARG A 207 17.76 -9.38 0.93
C ARG A 207 17.63 -8.00 0.28
N PHE A 208 16.71 -7.16 0.77
CA PHE A 208 16.55 -5.79 0.30
C PHE A 208 17.50 -4.82 1.01
N PHE A 209 17.74 -4.99 2.32
CA PHE A 209 18.51 -4.07 3.15
C PHE A 209 19.67 -4.77 3.86
N PRO A 210 20.72 -5.21 3.14
CA PRO A 210 21.85 -5.93 3.74
C PRO A 210 22.64 -5.07 4.74
N THR A 211 22.63 -3.74 4.58
CA THR A 211 23.32 -2.80 5.48
C THR A 211 22.56 -2.50 6.77
N LEU A 212 21.31 -2.93 6.91
CA LEU A 212 20.46 -2.61 8.06
C LEU A 212 20.99 -3.21 9.37
N LEU A 213 21.78 -4.29 9.28
CA LEU A 213 22.49 -4.89 10.40
C LEU A 213 23.87 -4.26 10.68
N ASN A 214 24.48 -3.58 9.70
CA ASN A 214 25.88 -3.13 9.78
C ASN A 214 26.07 -1.95 10.76
N HIS A 215 25.02 -1.22 11.08
CA HIS A 215 25.05 -0.12 12.06
C HIS A 215 24.82 -0.58 13.50
N LEU A 216 24.56 -1.87 13.73
CA LEU A 216 24.27 -2.42 15.06
C LEU A 216 25.49 -3.21 15.55
N SER A 217 26.09 -2.77 16.66
CA SER A 217 27.30 -3.36 17.26
C SER A 217 27.13 -4.81 17.72
N SER A 218 25.91 -5.33 17.69
CA SER A 218 25.51 -6.71 17.93
C SER A 218 24.37 -7.05 16.97
N PRO A 219 24.25 -8.29 16.46
CA PRO A 219 23.14 -8.67 15.59
C PRO A 219 21.81 -8.44 16.33
N PRO A 220 20.88 -7.64 15.80
CA PRO A 220 19.59 -7.43 16.44
C PRO A 220 18.82 -8.74 16.52
N ILE A 221 18.21 -8.99 17.68
CA ILE A 221 17.14 -9.98 17.74
C ILE A 221 15.93 -9.36 17.07
N LEU A 222 15.44 -10.03 16.02
CA LEU A 222 14.29 -9.61 15.23
C LEU A 222 13.08 -10.47 15.62
N PHE A 223 12.10 -9.84 16.26
CA PHE A 223 10.83 -10.49 16.61
C PHE A 223 9.78 -10.13 15.57
N ALA A 224 9.63 -10.95 14.54
CA ALA A 224 8.45 -10.86 13.67
C ALA A 224 7.23 -11.42 14.42
N ASN A 225 6.13 -10.67 14.45
CA ASN A 225 4.86 -11.22 14.91
C ASN A 225 4.24 -12.01 13.77
N ASP A 226 4.54 -13.31 13.73
CA ASP A 226 3.96 -14.25 12.78
C ASP A 226 2.46 -14.48 13.08
N THR A 227 1.64 -13.59 12.54
CA THR A 227 0.21 -13.79 12.32
C THR A 227 0.02 -14.18 10.85
N GLN A 228 -0.60 -15.35 10.65
CA GLN A 228 -0.84 -15.99 9.36
C GLN A 228 -1.11 -15.00 8.22
N GLN A 229 -0.37 -15.18 7.12
CA GLN A 229 -0.46 -14.40 5.88
C GLN A 229 -1.88 -14.42 5.28
N GLN A 230 -2.73 -13.47 5.66
CA GLN A 230 -4.03 -13.20 5.06
C GLN A 230 -4.46 -11.73 5.27
N PRO A 231 -5.20 -11.12 4.32
CA PRO A 231 -5.21 -11.35 2.89
C PRO A 231 -4.31 -10.34 2.17
N VAL A 232 -3.71 -10.78 1.06
CA VAL A 232 -3.19 -9.88 0.03
C VAL A 232 -4.30 -8.88 -0.34
N HIS A 233 -4.03 -7.59 -0.20
CA HIS A 233 -4.99 -6.56 -0.58
C HIS A 233 -4.78 -6.21 -2.05
N ASP A 234 -5.79 -6.50 -2.87
CA ASP A 234 -5.80 -6.19 -4.28
C ASP A 234 -6.25 -4.74 -4.50
N ILE A 235 -5.36 -3.89 -5.06
CA ILE A 235 -5.76 -2.56 -5.53
C ILE A 235 -6.17 -2.66 -7.01
N ILE A 236 -7.36 -2.14 -7.31
CA ILE A 236 -7.82 -1.94 -8.69
C ILE A 236 -7.20 -0.65 -9.23
N ILE A 237 -6.29 -0.80 -10.18
CA ILE A 237 -5.59 0.32 -10.83
C ILE A 237 -6.24 0.62 -12.18
N PRO A 238 -6.64 1.87 -12.47
CA PRO A 238 -7.10 2.26 -13.79
C PRO A 238 -5.93 2.25 -14.79
N VAL A 239 -6.17 1.67 -15.96
CA VAL A 239 -5.23 1.67 -17.10
C VAL A 239 -5.98 2.05 -18.38
N GLY A 240 -5.25 2.38 -19.46
CA GLY A 240 -5.88 2.59 -20.75
C GLY A 240 -6.60 1.33 -21.25
N ASN A 241 -7.70 1.49 -21.99
CA ASN A 241 -8.28 0.40 -22.76
C ASN A 241 -7.67 0.42 -24.18
N SER A 242 -6.96 -0.65 -24.56
CA SER A 242 -6.27 -0.72 -25.86
C SER A 242 -7.22 -0.68 -27.06
N MET A 243 -8.47 -1.15 -26.91
CA MET A 243 -9.49 -1.02 -27.97
C MET A 243 -9.87 0.43 -28.23
N ILE A 244 -9.93 1.27 -27.19
CA ILE A 244 -10.23 2.70 -27.34
C ILE A 244 -9.05 3.41 -28.00
N ALA A 245 -7.81 3.07 -27.60
CA ALA A 245 -6.60 3.61 -28.21
C ALA A 245 -6.54 3.33 -29.72
N VAL A 246 -6.63 2.07 -30.14
CA VAL A 246 -6.64 1.67 -31.57
C VAL A 246 -7.78 2.38 -32.33
N THR A 247 -8.99 2.46 -31.75
CA THR A 247 -10.10 3.18 -32.39
C THR A 247 -9.78 4.67 -32.58
N SER A 248 -9.22 5.33 -31.56
CA SER A 248 -8.88 6.76 -31.62
C SER A 248 -7.74 7.05 -32.60
N GLU A 249 -6.74 6.16 -32.70
CA GLU A 249 -5.64 6.26 -33.66
C GLU A 249 -6.16 6.16 -35.10
N VAL A 250 -6.97 5.14 -35.40
CA VAL A 250 -7.57 4.95 -36.74
C VAL A 250 -8.47 6.12 -37.12
N CYS A 251 -9.33 6.59 -36.21
CA CYS A 251 -10.18 7.77 -36.46
C CYS A 251 -9.36 9.05 -36.67
N THR A 252 -8.30 9.26 -35.89
CA THR A 252 -7.42 10.44 -36.02
C THR A 252 -6.66 10.41 -37.35
N MET A 253 -6.11 9.25 -37.73
CA MET A 253 -5.42 9.10 -39.02
C MET A 253 -6.37 9.27 -40.21
N GLY A 254 -7.59 8.74 -40.12
CA GLY A 254 -8.64 8.95 -41.12
C GLY A 254 -9.01 10.44 -41.27
N LEU A 255 -9.19 11.15 -40.16
CA LEU A 255 -9.48 12.59 -40.17
C LEU A 255 -8.32 13.40 -40.78
N LEU A 256 -7.08 13.13 -40.37
CA LEU A 256 -5.89 13.80 -40.91
C LEU A 256 -5.74 13.55 -42.42
N PHE A 257 -6.04 12.34 -42.89
CA PHE A 257 -6.04 12.01 -44.31
C PHE A 257 -7.11 12.80 -45.09
N VAL A 258 -8.34 12.91 -44.56
CA VAL A 258 -9.40 13.73 -45.18
C VAL A 258 -9.01 15.20 -45.25
N VAL A 259 -8.45 15.76 -44.18
CA VAL A 259 -7.95 17.15 -44.16
C VAL A 259 -6.82 17.35 -45.17
N PHE A 260 -5.88 16.40 -45.28
CA PHE A 260 -4.81 16.45 -46.28
C PHE A 260 -5.35 16.45 -47.71
N VAL A 261 -6.27 15.53 -48.05
CA VAL A 261 -6.90 15.47 -49.39
C VAL A 261 -7.67 16.76 -49.70
N TYR A 262 -8.37 17.33 -48.72
CA TYR A 262 -9.06 18.62 -48.87
C TYR A 262 -8.08 19.77 -49.16
N LEU A 263 -6.97 19.88 -48.42
CA LEU A 263 -5.94 20.91 -48.66
C LEU A 263 -5.29 20.76 -50.04
N VAL A 264 -5.01 19.54 -50.48
CA VAL A 264 -4.50 19.26 -51.83
C VAL A 264 -5.51 19.69 -52.90
N HIS A 265 -6.80 19.37 -52.73
CA HIS A 265 -7.86 19.80 -53.65
C HIS A 265 -7.98 21.32 -53.74
N VAL A 266 -7.95 22.02 -52.59
CA VAL A 266 -7.97 23.49 -52.55
C VAL A 266 -6.74 24.09 -53.24
N ALA A 267 -5.55 23.52 -53.04
CA ALA A 267 -4.32 23.98 -53.70
C ALA A 267 -4.38 23.88 -55.23
N PHE A 268 -4.92 22.79 -55.78
CA PHE A 268 -5.12 22.64 -57.23
C PHE A 268 -6.16 23.64 -57.77
N ASN A 269 -7.29 23.86 -57.07
CA ASN A 269 -8.28 24.85 -57.51
C ASN A 269 -7.74 26.30 -57.44
N MET A 270 -6.75 26.57 -56.57
CA MET A 270 -6.08 27.87 -56.48
C MET A 270 -5.11 28.12 -57.64
N THR A 271 -4.49 27.10 -58.25
CA THR A 271 -3.59 27.32 -59.39
C THR A 271 -4.31 27.84 -60.63
N ASP A 272 -5.58 27.44 -60.84
CA ASP A 272 -6.39 27.88 -61.98
C ASP A 272 -6.90 29.33 -61.84
N THR A 273 -6.88 29.88 -60.62
CA THR A 273 -7.40 31.24 -60.33
C THR A 273 -6.32 32.31 -60.20
N VAL A 274 -5.05 32.00 -60.48
CA VAL A 274 -4.01 33.01 -60.69
C VAL A 274 -4.07 33.46 -62.15
N PRO A 275 -4.68 34.62 -62.48
CA PRO A 275 -4.60 35.13 -63.84
C PRO A 275 -3.13 35.35 -64.19
N LEU A 276 -2.69 34.78 -65.31
CA LEU A 276 -1.40 35.10 -65.90
C LEU A 276 -1.35 36.62 -66.08
N ARG A 277 -0.61 37.29 -65.18
CA ARG A 277 -0.45 38.74 -65.23
C ARG A 277 0.37 39.06 -66.47
N SER A 278 -0.36 39.31 -67.56
CA SER A 278 0.16 39.59 -68.89
C SER A 278 1.38 40.48 -68.81
N GLN A 279 2.45 40.09 -69.50
CA GLN A 279 3.68 40.87 -69.65
C GLN A 279 3.42 42.09 -70.54
N SER A 280 2.58 42.99 -70.06
CA SER A 280 2.30 44.26 -70.72
C SER A 280 3.38 45.27 -70.35
N THR A 281 3.89 45.96 -71.38
CA THR A 281 4.81 47.11 -71.32
C THR A 281 6.27 46.83 -70.89
N ARG A 282 7.07 46.25 -71.81
CA ARG A 282 8.51 46.58 -71.90
C ARG A 282 9.01 46.88 -73.32
N ASN A 283 8.18 47.52 -74.14
CA ASN A 283 8.66 48.29 -75.29
C ASN A 283 8.86 49.74 -74.85
N LYS A 284 10.11 50.11 -74.57
CA LYS A 284 10.48 51.50 -74.30
C LYS A 284 11.82 51.81 -74.97
N ILE A 285 11.75 52.68 -75.98
CA ILE A 285 12.84 53.52 -76.53
C ILE A 285 13.94 52.75 -77.27
N GLU A 286 13.83 52.75 -78.61
CA GLU A 286 14.80 53.39 -79.51
C GLU A 286 14.03 54.06 -80.66
#